data_AF-A0A426XHU9-F1
#
_entry.id   AF-A0A426XHU9-F1
#
_cell.length_a   1.000
_cell.length_b   1.000
_cell.length_c   1.000
_cell.angle_alpha   90.00
_cell.angle_beta   90.00
_cell.angle_gamma   90.00
#
_symmetry.space_group_name_H-M   'P 1'
#
loop_
_entity.id
_entity.type
_entity.pdbx_description
1 polymer ?
#
loop_
_entity_poly.entity_id
_entity_poly.type
_entity_poly.pdbx_seq_one_letter_code
_entity_poly.pdbx_strand_id
1 'polypeptide(L)'
;FEACFTKWSPRFRRASSSKMSKRGRGGTAGNKFRMSLGLPVAATVNCADNTGAKNLYIISVKGIKGRLNRLPSACVGDMVMATVKKGKPDLRKKVMPAVIVRQRKPWRRKDGVYMYFEGALVSLGLQSVTLSMLLAYCTY
;
A
#
# COMPACT_ATOMS: atom_id res chain seq x y z
N PHE A 1 -12.12 4.54 28.30
CA PHE A 1 -13.05 5.27 29.18
C PHE A 1 -12.91 6.74 28.82
N GLU A 2 -13.72 7.40 28.03
CA GLU A 2 -15.06 7.19 27.46
C GLU A 2 -15.03 7.62 25.99
N ALA A 3 -15.91 7.05 25.16
CA ALA A 3 -16.39 7.74 23.97
C ALA A 3 -17.85 7.33 23.74
N CYS A 4 -18.69 8.16 24.34
CA CYS A 4 -20.06 8.55 23.98
C CYS A 4 -20.81 7.68 22.95
N PHE A 5 -21.84 7.04 23.51
CA PHE A 5 -22.99 6.42 22.90
C PHE A 5 -23.82 7.44 22.10
N THR A 6 -23.93 7.30 20.77
CA THR A 6 -25.12 7.78 20.04
C THR A 6 -25.68 6.68 19.15
N LYS A 7 -26.86 6.24 19.56
CA LYS A 7 -27.77 5.21 19.03
C LYS A 7 -28.45 5.71 17.75
N TRP A 8 -28.54 4.90 16.68
CA TRP A 8 -29.82 4.60 15.99
C TRP A 8 -29.77 3.53 14.85
N SER A 9 -30.55 2.46 15.07
CA SER A 9 -31.25 1.52 14.15
C SER A 9 -30.47 0.53 13.25
N PRO A 10 -30.82 -0.79 13.27
CA PRO A 10 -30.30 -1.78 12.33
C PRO A 10 -31.25 -1.91 11.13
N ARG A 11 -30.92 -1.28 10.00
CA ARG A 11 -31.54 -1.68 8.73
C ARG A 11 -30.70 -2.79 8.12
N PHE A 12 -31.04 -4.03 8.46
CA PHE A 12 -30.55 -5.25 7.84
C PHE A 12 -30.76 -5.16 6.32
N ARG A 13 -29.72 -4.76 5.60
CA ARG A 13 -29.72 -4.75 4.13
C ARG A 13 -28.99 -6.02 3.70
N ARG A 14 -29.77 -6.99 3.21
CA ARG A 14 -29.31 -8.22 2.54
C ARG A 14 -28.10 -7.91 1.66
N ALA A 15 -26.96 -8.50 1.96
CA ALA A 15 -25.80 -8.45 1.08
C ALA A 15 -26.15 -9.23 -0.20
N SER A 16 -26.46 -8.52 -1.28
CA SER A 16 -26.56 -9.09 -2.62
C SER A 16 -25.19 -9.66 -3.00
N SER A 17 -25.14 -10.91 -3.46
CA SER A 17 -23.93 -11.56 -3.96
C SER A 17 -23.37 -10.77 -5.15
N SER A 18 -22.36 -9.95 -4.90
CA SER A 18 -21.70 -9.20 -5.96
C SER A 18 -20.86 -10.16 -6.80
N LYS A 19 -21.27 -10.41 -8.05
CA LYS A 19 -20.45 -11.01 -9.10
C LYS A 19 -19.03 -10.42 -9.03
N MET A 20 -18.03 -11.24 -8.69
CA MET A 20 -16.64 -10.77 -8.66
C MET A 20 -16.24 -10.28 -10.04
N SER A 21 -15.91 -9.00 -10.17
CA SER A 21 -15.32 -8.49 -11.40
C SER A 21 -13.96 -9.18 -11.61
N LYS A 22 -13.78 -9.92 -12.69
CA LYS A 22 -12.50 -10.47 -13.17
C LYS A 22 -11.49 -9.38 -13.62
N ARG A 23 -11.54 -8.19 -13.00
CA ARG A 23 -10.65 -7.06 -13.27
C ARG A 23 -9.83 -6.72 -12.01
N GLY A 24 -9.22 -7.75 -11.44
CA GLY A 24 -8.17 -7.61 -10.43
C GLY A 24 -6.79 -7.54 -11.10
N ARG A 25 -5.85 -6.83 -10.50
CA ARG A 25 -4.43 -6.92 -10.85
C ARG A 25 -4.00 -8.37 -10.63
N GLY A 26 -3.69 -9.09 -11.70
CA GLY A 26 -3.21 -10.46 -11.62
C GLY A 26 -1.84 -10.50 -10.93
N GLY A 27 -1.72 -11.31 -9.88
CA GLY A 27 -0.45 -11.67 -9.25
C GLY A 27 -0.26 -11.14 -7.83
N THR A 28 -0.13 -12.10 -6.90
CA THR A 28 0.45 -11.99 -5.54
C THR A 28 -0.39 -11.41 -4.40
N ALA A 29 -1.38 -10.55 -4.64
CA ALA A 29 -2.23 -10.05 -3.55
C ALA A 29 -3.59 -10.76 -3.52
N GLY A 30 -3.68 -11.85 -2.75
CA GLY A 30 -4.95 -12.44 -2.36
C GLY A 30 -5.90 -11.39 -1.79
N ASN A 31 -7.16 -11.41 -2.23
CA ASN A 31 -8.31 -10.68 -1.69
C ASN A 31 -8.11 -9.20 -1.29
N LYS A 32 -7.17 -8.46 -1.89
CA LYS A 32 -7.00 -7.04 -1.57
C LYS A 32 -8.17 -6.22 -2.10
N PHE A 33 -8.72 -5.36 -1.24
CA PHE A 33 -9.74 -4.41 -1.65
C PHE A 33 -9.17 -3.41 -2.65
N ARG A 34 -10.01 -2.99 -3.60
CA ARG A 34 -9.65 -1.94 -4.56
C ARG A 34 -9.55 -0.61 -3.80
N MET A 35 -8.32 -0.23 -3.45
CA MET A 35 -8.02 1.05 -2.78
C MET A 35 -7.65 2.14 -3.79
N SER A 36 -7.75 3.39 -3.35
CA SER A 36 -7.27 4.56 -4.09
C SER A 36 -5.76 4.46 -4.29
N LEU A 37 -5.31 4.60 -5.55
CA LEU A 37 -3.90 4.63 -5.89
C LEU A 37 -3.34 6.01 -5.53
N GLY A 38 -2.31 6.05 -4.68
CA GLY A 38 -1.74 7.29 -4.18
C GLY A 38 -0.32 7.56 -4.65
N LEU A 39 0.37 6.55 -5.19
CA LEU A 39 1.80 6.62 -5.50
C LEU A 39 2.05 6.22 -6.96
N PRO A 40 2.21 7.19 -7.88
CA PRO A 40 2.62 6.90 -9.25
C PRO A 40 4.09 6.43 -9.30
N VAL A 41 4.48 5.83 -10.42
CA VAL A 41 5.91 5.68 -10.76
C VAL A 41 6.60 7.04 -10.77
N ALA A 42 7.91 7.05 -10.54
CA ALA A 42 8.74 8.24 -10.35
C ALA A 42 8.50 9.02 -9.04
N ALA A 43 7.62 8.54 -8.15
CA ALA A 43 7.50 9.12 -6.83
C ALA A 43 8.72 8.79 -5.96
N THR A 44 9.18 9.79 -5.19
CA THR A 44 10.17 9.60 -4.13
C THR A 44 9.45 9.42 -2.80
N VAL A 45 9.78 8.36 -2.08
CA VAL A 45 9.11 7.94 -0.83
C VAL A 45 10.15 7.62 0.25
N ASN A 46 9.76 7.76 1.51
CA ASN A 46 10.65 7.51 2.63
C ASN A 46 10.67 6.01 2.99
N CYS A 47 11.81 5.51 3.46
CA CYS A 47 11.92 4.14 3.98
C CYS A 47 11.45 4.04 5.44
N ALA A 48 10.86 2.91 5.85
CA ALA A 48 10.75 2.54 7.28
C ALA A 48 11.92 1.73 7.81
N ASP A 49 12.69 1.08 6.95
CA ASP A 49 13.59 0.04 7.46
C ASP A 49 14.92 0.60 7.94
N ASN A 50 15.50 -0.12 8.90
CA ASN A 50 16.84 0.15 9.43
C ASN A 50 17.97 -0.27 8.48
N THR A 51 17.66 -0.60 7.21
CA THR A 51 18.64 -1.03 6.19
C THR A 51 19.62 0.08 5.80
N GLY A 52 19.32 1.34 6.15
CA GLY A 52 20.16 2.51 5.87
C GLY A 52 19.80 3.22 4.57
N ALA A 53 18.67 2.88 3.95
CA ALA A 53 18.05 3.68 2.91
C ALA A 53 17.16 4.76 3.54
N LYS A 54 17.27 6.01 3.09
CA LYS A 54 16.41 7.12 3.54
C LYS A 54 15.29 7.38 2.55
N ASN A 55 15.65 7.52 1.28
CA ASN A 55 14.72 7.85 0.20
C ASN A 55 14.79 6.79 -0.91
N LEU A 56 13.62 6.31 -1.30
CA LEU A 56 13.41 5.38 -2.40
C LEU A 56 12.74 6.09 -3.57
N TYR A 57 13.08 5.63 -4.75
CA TYR A 57 12.49 6.05 -6.00
C TYR A 57 11.79 4.87 -6.66
N ILE A 58 10.49 5.00 -6.89
CA ILE A 58 9.64 3.95 -7.46
C ILE A 58 9.86 3.91 -8.98
N ILE A 59 10.30 2.77 -9.49
CA ILE A 59 10.51 2.54 -10.93
C ILE A 59 9.26 1.92 -11.53
N SER A 60 8.77 0.83 -10.95
CA SER A 60 7.64 0.08 -11.49
C SER A 60 6.85 -0.62 -10.39
N VAL A 61 5.61 -0.98 -10.71
CA VAL A 61 4.71 -1.69 -9.79
C VAL A 61 4.43 -3.07 -10.34
N LYS A 62 4.57 -4.10 -9.49
CA LYS A 62 4.37 -5.49 -9.90
C LYS A 62 2.88 -5.75 -10.16
N GLY A 63 2.56 -6.51 -11.21
CA GLY A 63 1.18 -6.94 -11.51
C GLY A 63 0.28 -5.87 -12.17
N ILE A 64 0.85 -4.79 -12.73
CA ILE A 64 0.09 -3.79 -13.49
C ILE A 64 0.30 -3.99 -14.99
N LYS A 65 -0.80 -4.15 -15.74
CA LYS A 65 -0.77 -4.11 -17.21
C LYS A 65 -0.61 -2.66 -17.68
N GLY A 66 0.42 -2.43 -18.50
CA GLY A 66 0.64 -1.16 -19.18
C GLY A 66 -0.55 -0.76 -20.06
N ARG A 67 -0.81 0.54 -20.14
CA ARG A 67 -1.74 1.14 -21.11
C ARG A 67 -1.11 2.43 -21.61
N LEU A 68 -1.34 2.73 -22.89
CA LEU A 68 -0.88 3.97 -23.51
C LEU A 68 -1.29 5.18 -22.65
N ASN A 69 -0.32 6.06 -22.37
CA ASN A 69 -0.46 7.28 -21.58
C ASN A 69 -0.91 7.09 -20.12
N ARG A 70 -0.82 5.87 -19.56
CA ARG A 70 -1.11 5.62 -18.14
C ARG A 70 0.14 5.22 -17.39
N LEU A 71 0.55 6.08 -16.47
CA LEU A 71 1.58 5.76 -15.49
C LEU A 71 1.08 4.67 -14.54
N PRO A 72 1.87 3.61 -14.28
CA PRO A 72 1.56 2.65 -13.23
C PRO A 72 1.49 3.40 -11.89
N SER A 73 0.55 3.02 -11.04
CA SER A 73 0.44 3.59 -9.70
C SER A 73 0.12 2.51 -8.69
N ALA A 74 0.68 2.65 -7.50
CA ALA A 74 0.57 1.71 -6.42
C ALA A 74 -0.30 2.26 -5.27
N CYS A 75 -0.83 1.34 -4.49
CA CYS A 75 -1.47 1.61 -3.19
C CYS A 75 -0.73 0.88 -2.07
N VAL A 76 -1.16 1.09 -0.84
CA VAL A 76 -0.74 0.30 0.32
C VAL A 76 -0.87 -1.20 0.04
N GLY A 77 0.14 -1.98 0.42
CA GLY A 77 0.22 -3.43 0.22
C GLY A 77 0.66 -3.86 -1.18
N ASP A 78 0.90 -2.94 -2.12
CA ASP A 78 1.49 -3.29 -3.42
C ASP A 78 3.00 -3.49 -3.32
N MET A 79 3.50 -4.48 -4.08
CA MET A 79 4.93 -4.69 -4.30
C MET A 79 5.42 -3.83 -5.47
N VAL A 80 6.47 -3.06 -5.23
CA VAL A 80 7.09 -2.13 -6.18
C VAL A 80 8.58 -2.43 -6.36
N MET A 81 9.11 -2.13 -7.53
CA MET A 81 10.56 -2.11 -7.76
C MET A 81 11.06 -0.69 -7.49
N ALA A 82 12.01 -0.56 -6.57
CA ALA A 82 12.52 0.73 -6.14
C ALA A 82 14.05 0.77 -6.12
N THR A 83 14.60 1.97 -6.23
CA THR A 83 16.04 2.23 -6.06
C THR A 83 16.28 3.23 -4.94
N VAL A 84 17.38 3.06 -4.21
CA VAL A 84 17.78 4.01 -3.16
C VAL A 84 18.42 5.23 -3.80
N LYS A 85 17.84 6.41 -3.58
CA LYS A 85 18.41 7.69 -4.01
C LYS A 85 19.30 8.30 -2.92
N LYS A 86 18.86 8.25 -1.67
CA LYS A 86 19.61 8.72 -0.49
C LYS A 86 19.73 7.59 0.52
N GLY A 87 20.95 7.30 0.98
CA GLY A 87 21.26 6.19 1.89
C GLY A 87 22.71 5.71 1.77
N LYS A 88 22.99 4.52 2.27
CA LYS A 88 24.30 3.84 2.13
C LYS A 88 24.69 3.70 0.65
N PRO A 89 25.94 4.01 0.26
CA PRO A 89 26.38 3.93 -1.14
C PRO A 89 26.29 2.51 -1.70
N ASP A 90 26.47 1.47 -0.87
CA ASP A 90 26.45 0.06 -1.29
C ASP A 90 25.07 -0.43 -1.79
N LEU A 91 24.02 0.27 -1.37
CA LEU A 91 22.62 0.01 -1.75
C LEU A 91 22.15 0.94 -2.87
N ARG A 92 22.88 2.03 -3.14
CA ARG A 92 22.59 2.90 -4.28
C ARG A 92 22.93 2.14 -5.56
N LYS A 93 22.20 2.44 -6.64
CA LYS A 93 22.33 1.78 -7.96
C LYS A 93 21.81 0.34 -8.05
N LYS A 94 21.45 -0.30 -6.94
CA LYS A 94 20.77 -1.60 -6.94
C LYS A 94 19.25 -1.42 -6.97
N VAL A 95 18.58 -2.22 -7.80
CA VAL A 95 17.11 -2.29 -7.84
C VAL A 95 16.67 -3.34 -6.84
N MET A 96 15.86 -2.93 -5.87
CA MET A 96 15.36 -3.80 -4.80
C MET A 96 13.83 -3.84 -4.82
N PRO A 97 13.22 -5.01 -4.60
CA PRO A 97 11.80 -5.09 -4.35
C PRO A 97 11.45 -4.42 -3.02
N ALA A 98 10.30 -3.76 -2.99
CA ALA A 98 9.82 -3.05 -1.82
C ALA A 98 8.29 -3.13 -1.71
N VAL A 99 7.74 -2.91 -0.53
CA VAL A 99 6.30 -2.94 -0.23
C VAL A 99 5.88 -1.61 0.36
N ILE A 100 4.75 -1.07 -0.12
CA ILE A 100 4.19 0.18 0.42
C ILE A 100 3.41 -0.13 1.69
N VAL A 101 3.77 0.54 2.79
CA VAL A 101 3.13 0.35 4.10
C VAL A 101 2.11 1.46 4.37
N ARG A 102 2.42 2.70 3.98
CA ARG A 102 1.57 3.87 4.22
C ARG A 102 1.40 4.73 2.98
N GLN A 103 0.23 5.35 2.82
CA GLN A 103 -0.04 6.33 1.78
C GLN A 103 -0.75 7.56 2.37
N ARG A 104 -0.42 8.75 1.83
CA ARG A 104 -1.09 10.00 2.20
C ARG A 104 -2.49 10.14 1.59
N LYS A 105 -2.72 9.52 0.43
CA LYS A 105 -4.01 9.61 -0.26
C LYS A 105 -5.06 8.85 0.56
N PRO A 106 -6.18 9.48 0.97
CA PRO A 106 -7.20 8.79 1.74
C PRO A 106 -7.83 7.65 0.96
N TRP A 107 -8.11 6.55 1.63
CA TRP A 107 -8.85 5.41 1.08
C TRP A 107 -9.95 4.97 2.03
N ARG A 108 -10.96 4.30 1.45
CA ARG A 108 -12.16 3.88 2.16
C ARG A 108 -12.01 2.42 2.62
N ARG A 109 -12.24 2.19 3.92
CA ARG A 109 -12.40 0.84 4.50
C ARG A 109 -13.85 0.35 4.29
N LYS A 110 -14.10 -0.95 4.46
CA LYS A 110 -15.44 -1.54 4.32
C LYS A 110 -16.48 -0.87 5.24
N ASP A 111 -16.03 -0.45 6.42
CA ASP A 111 -16.86 0.17 7.45
C ASP A 111 -17.29 1.61 7.09
N GLY A 112 -16.82 2.13 5.94
CA GLY A 112 -17.17 3.47 5.45
C GLY A 112 -16.24 4.57 5.95
N VAL A 113 -15.32 4.27 6.86
CA VAL A 113 -14.33 5.21 7.38
C VAL A 113 -13.24 5.48 6.33
N TYR A 114 -12.84 6.75 6.22
CA TYR A 114 -11.68 7.18 5.43
C TYR A 114 -10.44 7.19 6.31
N MET A 115 -9.37 6.54 5.86
CA MET A 115 -8.08 6.51 6.54
C MET A 115 -7.03 7.21 5.69
N TYR A 116 -6.15 7.98 6.34
CA TYR A 116 -5.00 8.63 5.74
C TYR A 116 -3.83 8.61 6.73
N PHE A 117 -2.60 8.64 6.22
CA PHE A 117 -1.40 8.68 7.03
C PHE A 117 -0.58 9.92 6.71
N GLU A 118 0.14 10.42 7.71
CA GLU A 118 1.16 11.44 7.53
C GLU A 118 2.35 10.83 6.79
N GLY A 119 2.39 11.08 5.48
CA GLY A 119 3.46 10.62 4.59
C GLY A 119 3.24 9.24 3.95
N ALA A 120 4.00 9.01 2.88
CA ALA A 120 4.07 7.71 2.22
C ALA A 120 5.36 7.01 2.60
N LEU A 121 5.24 5.76 3.04
CA LEU A 121 6.35 5.00 3.55
C LEU A 121 6.42 3.62 2.90
N VAL A 122 7.64 3.22 2.56
CA VAL A 122 7.96 1.97 1.86
C VAL A 122 8.98 1.17 2.68
N SER A 123 8.84 -0.15 2.63
CA SER A 123 9.77 -1.11 3.23
C SER A 123 10.48 -1.92 2.13
N LEU A 124 11.81 -1.96 2.13
CA LEU A 124 12.67 -2.78 1.27
C LEU A 124 12.58 -4.25 1.67
N GLY A 125 12.05 -5.08 0.78
CA GLY A 125 11.72 -6.47 1.09
C GLY A 125 12.74 -7.46 0.52
N LEU A 126 13.75 -7.83 1.31
CA LEU A 126 14.46 -9.10 1.14
C LEU A 126 14.89 -9.65 2.50
N GLN A 127 13.93 -9.91 3.38
CA GLN A 127 14.04 -10.83 4.51
C GLN A 127 12.67 -10.99 5.17
N SER A 128 12.38 -12.21 5.55
CA SER A 128 11.17 -12.83 6.12
C SER A 128 10.57 -12.19 7.39
N VAL A 129 10.90 -10.95 7.73
CA VAL A 129 10.58 -10.30 9.02
C VAL A 129 9.41 -9.31 8.99
N THR A 130 8.73 -9.11 7.87
CA THR A 130 7.61 -8.15 7.78
C THR A 130 6.26 -8.71 8.21
N LEU A 131 6.14 -10.01 8.49
CA LEU A 131 4.86 -10.62 8.91
C LEU A 131 4.39 -10.08 10.28
N SER A 132 5.30 -9.79 11.21
CA SER A 132 4.96 -9.26 12.54
C SER A 132 4.55 -7.78 12.49
N MET A 133 5.23 -6.95 11.69
CA MET A 133 4.83 -5.55 11.50
C MET A 133 3.53 -5.41 10.70
N LEU A 134 3.25 -6.28 9.72
CA LEU A 134 2.01 -6.23 8.97
C LEU A 134 0.79 -6.56 9.85
N LEU A 135 0.93 -7.48 10.81
CA LEU A 135 -0.12 -7.82 11.77
C LEU A 135 -0.38 -6.65 12.74
N ALA A 136 0.65 -5.95 13.20
CA ALA A 136 0.51 -4.81 14.11
C ALA A 136 -0.18 -3.58 13.48
N TYR A 137 -0.06 -3.38 12.16
CA TYR A 137 -0.77 -2.31 11.43
C TYR A 137 -2.16 -2.73 10.92
N CYS A 138 -2.55 -4.01 11.05
CA CYS A 138 -3.86 -4.52 10.64
C CYS A 138 -4.85 -4.60 11.84
N THR A 139 -4.35 -4.52 13.07
CA THR A 139 -5.13 -4.53 14.32
C THR A 139 -5.35 -3.15 14.97
N TYR A 140 -4.96 -2.07 14.30
CA TYR A 140 -5.35 -0.69 14.65
C TYR A 140 -6.25 -0.05 13.55
#